data_AF-A0A1H6BMF5-F1
#
_entry.id   AF-A0A1H6BMF5-F1
#
_cell.length_a   1.000
_cell.length_b   1.000
_cell.length_c   1.000
_cell.angle_alpha   90.00
_cell.angle_beta   90.00
_cell.angle_gamma   90.00
#
_symmetry.space_group_name_H-M   'P 1'
#
loop_
_entity.id
_entity.type
_entity.pdbx_description
1 polymer ?
#
loop_
_entity_poly.entity_id
_entity_poly.type
_entity_poly.pdbx_seq_one_letter_code
_entity_poly.pdbx_strand_id
1 'polypeptide(L)'
;MKQTMQNDSQATAREDRSHVEKFTHADLMTLRSELLQSSVDSFQAAEIVSNFLSGRGYGVCSQEARKIATSLEMQRATPESMQAELERVARVM
;
A
#
# COMPACT_ATOMS: atom_id res chain seq x y z
N MET A 1 32.67 25.11 -21.64
CA MET A 1 31.32 24.59 -21.98
C MET A 1 30.64 24.17 -20.68
N LYS A 2 29.36 24.51 -20.55
CA LYS A 2 28.63 24.73 -19.31
C LYS A 2 28.50 23.51 -18.39
N GLN A 3 28.67 23.78 -17.09
CA GLN A 3 28.21 23.00 -15.95
C GLN A 3 26.76 23.40 -15.64
N THR A 4 25.81 22.46 -15.65
CA THR A 4 24.49 22.54 -14.98
C THR A 4 23.95 21.10 -14.91
N MET A 5 24.00 20.44 -13.75
CA MET A 5 22.89 20.34 -12.78
C MET A 5 21.61 19.76 -13.40
N GLN A 6 21.18 18.59 -12.92
CA GLN A 6 19.82 18.25 -12.46
C GLN A 6 19.82 16.73 -12.11
N ASN A 7 20.32 16.31 -10.95
CA ASN A 7 19.71 16.38 -9.63
C ASN A 7 18.48 15.46 -9.50
N ASP A 8 18.76 14.32 -8.87
CA ASP A 8 17.88 13.47 -8.07
C ASP A 8 16.48 14.03 -7.84
N SER A 9 15.48 13.38 -8.44
CA SER A 9 14.06 13.71 -8.29
C SER A 9 13.39 12.81 -7.27
N GLN A 10 14.06 12.50 -6.15
CA GLN A 10 13.39 12.02 -4.94
C GLN A 10 13.29 13.14 -3.89
N ALA A 11 12.25 13.96 -4.01
CA ALA A 11 11.72 14.69 -2.85
C ALA A 11 10.31 15.19 -3.13
N THR A 12 9.32 14.59 -2.49
CA THR A 12 8.37 15.36 -1.68
C THR A 12 7.88 14.47 -0.53
N ALA A 13 8.70 14.41 0.51
CA ALA A 13 8.20 14.21 1.86
C ALA A 13 7.24 15.38 2.17
N ARG A 14 5.96 15.06 2.31
CA ARG A 14 5.02 15.92 3.03
C ARG A 14 4.43 15.06 4.14
N GLU A 15 5.09 15.10 5.28
CA GLU A 15 4.50 14.78 6.58
C GLU A 15 3.33 15.74 6.80
N ASP A 16 2.11 15.22 6.71
CA ASP A 16 0.95 15.83 7.34
C ASP A 16 0.61 15.05 8.61
N ARG A 17 0.25 15.83 9.63
CA ARG A 17 0.31 15.49 11.04
C ARG A 17 -0.93 14.72 11.48
N SER A 18 -0.71 13.76 12.38
CA SER A 18 -1.62 13.48 13.49
C SER A 18 -3.03 12.95 13.16
N HIS A 19 -3.10 11.83 12.45
CA HIS A 19 -4.02 10.78 12.88
C HIS A 19 -3.19 9.59 13.41
N VAL A 20 -3.71 8.90 14.42
CA VAL A 20 -3.33 7.50 14.63
C VAL A 20 -3.97 6.70 13.48
N GLU A 21 -3.46 6.90 12.27
CA GLU A 21 -3.81 6.14 11.09
C GLU A 21 -3.11 4.79 11.21
N LYS A 22 -3.90 3.71 11.36
CA LYS A 22 -3.36 2.34 11.45
C LYS A 22 -2.51 1.95 10.22
N PHE A 23 -2.74 2.63 9.09
CA PHE A 23 -1.96 2.53 7.85
C PHE A 23 -1.71 3.93 7.31
N THR A 24 -0.44 4.33 7.13
CA THR A 24 -0.13 5.67 6.62
C THR A 24 -0.29 5.75 5.11
N HIS A 25 -0.52 6.95 4.57
CA HIS A 25 -0.59 7.17 3.12
C HIS A 25 0.64 6.62 2.37
N ALA A 26 1.84 6.83 2.94
CA ALA A 26 3.08 6.33 2.35
C ALA A 26 3.09 4.81 2.24
N ASP A 27 2.68 4.12 3.29
CA ASP A 27 2.59 2.66 3.32
C ASP A 27 1.61 2.10 2.29
N LEU A 28 0.46 2.76 2.12
CA LEU A 28 -0.55 2.39 1.13
C LEU A 28 -0.02 2.58 -0.29
N MET A 29 0.68 3.68 -0.55
CA MET A 29 1.30 3.92 -1.85
C MET A 29 2.40 2.91 -2.13
N THR A 30 3.23 2.56 -1.15
CA THR A 30 4.23 1.49 -1.27
C THR A 30 3.56 0.16 -1.59
N LEU A 31 2.54 -0.26 -0.82
CA LEU A 31 1.82 -1.51 -1.07
C LEU A 31 1.24 -1.57 -2.49
N ARG A 32 0.62 -0.48 -2.95
CA ARG A 32 0.10 -0.37 -4.32
C ARG A 32 1.20 -0.45 -5.37
N SER A 33 2.31 0.23 -5.12
CA SER A 33 3.46 0.22 -6.04
C SER A 33 4.02 -1.19 -6.17
N GLU A 34 4.17 -1.92 -5.06
CA GLU A 34 4.61 -3.33 -5.07
C GLU A 34 3.64 -4.21 -5.86
N LEU A 35 2.32 -4.05 -5.66
CA LEU A 35 1.30 -4.79 -6.42
C LEU A 35 1.38 -4.49 -7.93
N LEU A 36 1.50 -3.22 -8.31
CA LEU A 36 1.57 -2.81 -9.72
C LEU A 36 2.91 -3.15 -10.39
N GLN A 37 4.03 -3.00 -9.67
CA GLN A 37 5.36 -3.28 -10.20
C GLN A 37 5.64 -4.77 -10.31
N SER A 38 5.09 -5.57 -9.41
CA SER A 38 5.40 -6.99 -9.35
C SER A 38 4.60 -7.83 -10.37
N SER A 39 3.62 -7.26 -11.10
CA SER A 39 2.77 -7.97 -12.09
C SER A 39 2.36 -9.36 -11.59
N VAL A 40 1.79 -9.39 -10.38
CA VAL A 40 1.59 -10.64 -9.62
C VAL A 40 0.24 -11.25 -9.90
N ASP A 41 0.18 -12.58 -9.90
CA ASP A 41 -1.09 -13.29 -9.86
C ASP A 41 -1.85 -12.94 -8.58
N SER A 42 -3.18 -13.00 -8.62
CA SER A 42 -4.03 -12.65 -7.48
C SER A 42 -3.66 -13.38 -6.19
N PHE A 43 -3.13 -14.61 -6.26
CA PHE A 43 -2.59 -15.32 -5.08
C PHE A 43 -1.38 -14.63 -4.45
N GLN A 44 -0.38 -14.23 -5.24
CA GLN A 44 0.78 -13.48 -4.74
C GLN A 44 0.37 -12.09 -4.26
N ALA A 45 -0.56 -11.43 -4.95
CA ALA A 45 -1.11 -10.15 -4.54
C ALA A 45 -1.68 -10.21 -3.11
N ALA A 46 -2.35 -11.31 -2.78
CA ALA A 46 -2.84 -11.55 -1.42
C ALA A 46 -1.75 -11.87 -0.41
N GLU A 47 -0.67 -12.54 -0.80
CA GLU A 47 0.48 -12.74 0.09
C GLU A 47 1.15 -11.41 0.43
N ILE A 48 1.32 -10.51 -0.54
CA ILE A 48 1.89 -9.17 -0.31
C ILE A 48 1.02 -8.39 0.69
N VAL A 49 -0.30 -8.34 0.48
CA VAL A 49 -1.24 -7.70 1.43
C VAL A 49 -1.20 -8.39 2.79
N SER A 50 -1.16 -9.72 2.84
CA SER A 50 -1.13 -10.47 4.09
C SER A 50 0.16 -10.25 4.87
N ASN A 51 1.30 -10.20 4.18
CA ASN A 51 2.61 -9.96 4.78
C ASN A 51 2.72 -8.53 5.30
N PHE A 52 2.17 -7.56 4.56
CA PHE A 52 2.07 -6.16 4.98
C PHE A 52 1.22 -5.98 6.24
N LEU A 53 0.09 -6.68 6.35
CA LEU A 53 -0.77 -6.66 7.53
C LEU A 53 -0.13 -7.40 8.70
N SER A 54 0.46 -8.58 8.44
CA SER A 54 1.17 -9.39 9.43
C SER A 54 2.35 -8.65 10.06
N GLY A 55 3.12 -7.89 9.24
CA GLY A 55 4.21 -7.04 9.72
C GLY A 55 3.76 -5.94 10.69
N ARG A 56 2.46 -5.62 10.75
CA ARG A 56 1.86 -4.70 11.73
C ARG A 56 1.14 -5.39 12.89
N GLY A 57 1.14 -6.72 12.94
CA GLY A 57 0.40 -7.50 13.93
C GLY A 57 -1.07 -7.72 13.60
N TYR A 58 -1.48 -7.52 12.35
CA TYR A 58 -2.83 -7.84 11.88
C TYR A 58 -2.86 -9.16 11.11
N GLY A 59 -3.87 -9.97 11.37
CA GLY A 59 -4.20 -11.14 10.55
C GLY A 59 -5.20 -10.79 9.46
N VAL A 60 -5.10 -11.49 8.32
CA VAL A 60 -6.07 -11.39 7.22
C VAL A 60 -6.26 -12.76 6.57
N CYS A 61 -7.47 -13.02 6.07
CA CYS A 61 -7.75 -14.23 5.30
C CYS A 61 -7.30 -14.04 3.85
N SER A 62 -6.66 -15.05 3.25
CA SER A 62 -6.16 -15.01 1.87
C SER A 62 -7.25 -14.69 0.83
N GLN A 63 -8.51 -15.04 1.09
CA GLN A 63 -9.63 -14.67 0.19
C GLN A 63 -9.94 -13.17 0.22
N GLU A 64 -9.90 -12.55 1.40
CA GLU A 64 -10.16 -11.12 1.56
C GLU A 64 -8.96 -10.30 1.10
N ALA A 65 -7.74 -10.74 1.41
CA ALA A 65 -6.52 -10.15 0.88
C ALA A 65 -6.48 -10.13 -0.65
N ARG A 66 -6.96 -11.20 -1.31
CA ARG A 66 -7.12 -11.24 -2.78
C ARG A 66 -8.07 -10.17 -3.30
N LYS A 67 -9.26 -10.08 -2.72
CA LYS A 67 -10.27 -9.10 -3.16
C LYS A 67 -9.76 -7.67 -3.05
N ILE A 68 -9.07 -7.36 -1.95
CA ILE A 68 -8.52 -6.02 -1.74
C ILE A 68 -7.38 -5.80 -2.70
N ALA A 69 -6.41 -6.71 -2.81
CA ALA A 69 -5.30 -6.55 -3.73
C ALA A 69 -5.78 -6.30 -5.17
N THR A 70 -6.76 -7.08 -5.64
CA THR A 70 -7.40 -6.85 -6.94
C THR A 70 -8.15 -5.52 -7.03
N SER A 71 -8.78 -5.04 -5.95
CA SER A 71 -9.40 -3.70 -5.90
C SER A 71 -8.36 -2.58 -5.89
N LEU A 72 -7.23 -2.76 -5.21
CA LEU A 72 -6.08 -1.84 -5.19
C LEU A 72 -5.41 -1.73 -6.57
N GLU A 73 -5.38 -2.83 -7.32
CA GLU A 73 -4.87 -2.87 -8.69
C GLU A 73 -5.86 -2.28 -9.71
N MET A 74 -7.15 -2.66 -9.64
CA MET A 74 -8.16 -2.27 -10.64
C MET A 74 -8.68 -0.84 -10.47
N GLN A 75 -8.64 -0.26 -9.27
CA GLN A 75 -9.15 1.09 -9.04
C GLN A 75 -8.05 2.16 -9.02
N ARG A 76 -8.42 3.36 -9.48
CA ARG A 76 -7.81 4.62 -9.02
C ARG A 76 -8.19 4.87 -7.56
N ALA A 77 -7.97 3.89 -6.69
CA ALA A 77 -8.39 3.94 -5.30
C ALA A 77 -7.71 5.14 -4.65
N THR A 78 -8.52 6.04 -4.09
CA THR A 78 -8.00 7.08 -3.21
C THR A 78 -7.35 6.40 -2.00
N PRO A 79 -6.28 6.96 -1.45
CA PRO A 79 -5.62 6.40 -0.27
C PRO A 79 -6.60 6.12 0.89
N GLU A 80 -7.60 6.98 1.07
CA GLU A 80 -8.67 6.79 2.06
C GLU A 80 -9.48 5.51 1.82
N SER A 81 -9.81 5.19 0.57
CA SER A 81 -10.54 3.96 0.22
C SER A 81 -9.67 2.73 0.45
N MET A 82 -8.38 2.81 0.12
CA MET A 82 -7.42 1.73 0.36
C MET A 82 -7.28 1.44 1.85
N GLN A 83 -7.19 2.49 2.65
CA GLN A 83 -7.11 2.39 4.10
C GLN A 83 -8.35 1.73 4.67
N ALA A 84 -9.55 2.19 4.28
CA ALA A 84 -10.81 1.63 4.75
C ALA A 84 -10.95 0.14 4.40
N GLU A 85 -10.53 -0.27 3.20
CA GLU A 85 -10.51 -1.68 2.77
C GLU A 85 -9.54 -2.52 3.61
N LEU A 86 -8.32 -2.03 3.86
CA LEU A 86 -7.34 -2.72 4.70
C LEU A 86 -7.80 -2.82 6.16
N GLU A 87 -8.33 -1.75 6.73
CA GLU A 87 -8.89 -1.74 8.09
C GLU A 87 -10.08 -2.70 8.24
N ARG A 88 -10.89 -2.86 7.17
CA ARG A 88 -12.03 -3.78 7.18
C ARG A 88 -11.61 -5.24 7.29
N VAL A 89 -10.46 -5.60 6.73
CA VAL A 89 -9.99 -7.00 6.72
C VAL A 89 -8.91 -7.30 7.74
N ALA A 90 -8.24 -6.26 8.24
CA ALA A 90 -7.23 -6.35 9.28
C ALA A 90 -7.92 -6.75 10.59
N ARG A 91 -7.90 -8.05 10.90
CA ARG A 91 -8.39 -8.58 12.17
C ARG A 91 -7.23 -8.63 13.13
N VAL A 92 -7.40 -8.08 14.32
CA VAL A 92 -6.44 -8.29 15.41
C VAL A 92 -6.50 -9.77 15.78
N MET A 93 -5.36 -10.46 15.72
CA MET A 93 -5.19 -11.82 16.22
C MET A 93 -4.47 -11.81 17.55
#